data_AF-A0A0D6LD80-F1
#
_entry.id   AF-A0A0D6LD80-F1
#
_cell.length_a   1.000
_cell.length_b   1.000
_cell.length_c   1.000
_cell.angle_alpha   90.00
_cell.angle_beta   90.00
_cell.angle_gamma   90.00
#
_symmetry.space_group_name_H-M   'P 1'
#
loop_
_entity.id
_entity.type
_entity.pdbx_description
1 polymer ?
#
loop_
_entity_poly.entity_id
_entity_poly.type
_entity_poly.pdbx_seq_one_letter_code
_entity_poly.pdbx_strand_id
1 'polypeptide(L)'
;MCPEYGATVGFFPVDRRTVDYLRQTGRDEHYCKRVESYLKANKMFVEYGNPKYKTAYTQAVELGLCTQPYTKTSLSPGSRVVTKYLEASGLLPYLQKLGFHIAGYGCMTCIGNSGPLDEDVSKAIEQVLSQIT
;
A
#
# COMPACT_ATOMS: atom_id res chain seq x y z
N MET A 1 -6.67 1.27 -2.81
CA MET A 1 -7.73 2.11 -2.23
C MET A 1 -8.91 2.30 -3.20
N CYS A 2 -9.19 1.34 -4.10
CA CYS A 2 -10.25 1.47 -5.11
C CYS A 2 -11.65 1.65 -4.50
N PRO A 3 -12.02 0.89 -3.45
CA PRO A 3 -13.29 1.08 -2.76
C PRO A 3 -13.43 2.46 -2.12
N GLU A 4 -12.34 3.04 -1.61
CA GLU A 4 -12.36 4.30 -0.87
C GLU A 4 -12.69 5.52 -1.73
N TYR A 5 -12.41 5.47 -3.04
CA TYR A 5 -12.85 6.48 -4.01
C TYR A 5 -14.03 6.02 -4.88
N GLY A 6 -14.72 4.94 -4.48
CA GLY A 6 -15.96 4.47 -5.11
C GLY A 6 -15.80 3.78 -6.46
N ALA A 7 -14.59 3.45 -6.89
CA ALA A 7 -14.39 2.71 -8.14
C ALA A 7 -14.53 1.20 -7.93
N THR A 8 -15.06 0.51 -8.95
CA THR A 8 -15.13 -0.95 -8.96
C THR A 8 -13.74 -1.58 -8.91
N VAL A 9 -12.80 -1.09 -9.73
CA VAL A 9 -11.41 -1.52 -9.79
C VAL A 9 -10.53 -0.34 -10.20
N GLY A 10 -9.38 -0.18 -9.54
CA GLY A 10 -8.25 0.62 -10.01
C GLY A 10 -7.26 -0.30 -10.71
N PHE A 11 -7.05 -0.09 -12.01
CA PHE A 11 -6.24 -0.98 -12.85
C PHE A 11 -5.01 -0.24 -13.37
N PHE A 12 -3.84 -0.80 -13.11
CA PHE A 12 -2.57 -0.38 -13.69
C PHE A 12 -2.13 -1.45 -14.70
N PRO A 13 -2.19 -1.18 -16.02
CA PRO A 13 -1.72 -2.11 -17.04
C PRO A 13 -0.28 -2.58 -16.80
N VAL A 14 0.00 -3.80 -17.24
CA VAL A 14 1.32 -4.39 -17.10
C VAL A 14 2.32 -3.68 -18.01
N ASP A 15 3.42 -3.25 -17.42
CA ASP A 15 4.51 -2.54 -18.07
C ASP A 15 5.87 -3.16 -17.70
N ARG A 16 6.95 -2.48 -18.09
CA ARG A 16 8.30 -2.92 -17.75
C ARG A 16 8.55 -2.96 -16.25
N ARG A 17 8.06 -1.99 -15.47
CA ARG A 17 8.24 -1.95 -14.01
C ARG A 17 7.59 -3.16 -13.35
N THR A 18 6.44 -3.58 -13.86
CA THR A 18 5.74 -4.78 -13.37
C THR A 18 6.60 -6.03 -13.56
N VAL A 19 7.24 -6.20 -14.73
CA VAL A 19 8.15 -7.34 -14.97
C VAL A 19 9.40 -7.26 -14.10
N ASP A 20 9.95 -6.07 -13.91
CA ASP A 20 11.10 -5.87 -13.01
C ASP A 20 10.75 -6.19 -11.55
N TYR A 21 9.53 -5.85 -11.11
CA TYR A 21 9.02 -6.24 -9.79
C TYR A 21 8.87 -7.76 -9.65
N LEU A 22 8.41 -8.46 -10.69
CA LEU A 22 8.35 -9.94 -10.68
C LEU A 22 9.75 -10.55 -10.52
N ARG A 23 10.77 -10.01 -11.20
CA ARG A 23 12.16 -10.43 -11.01
C ARG A 23 12.64 -10.18 -9.59
N GLN A 24 12.43 -8.97 -9.07
CA GLN A 24 12.86 -8.60 -7.72
C GLN A 24 12.19 -9.43 -6.62
N THR A 25 10.95 -9.86 -6.83
CA THR A 25 10.21 -10.75 -5.91
C THR A 25 10.52 -12.23 -6.10
N GLY A 26 11.53 -12.55 -6.91
CA GLY A 26 12.10 -13.90 -7.03
C GLY A 26 11.40 -14.81 -8.03
N ARG A 27 10.68 -14.27 -9.03
CA ARG A 27 10.23 -15.08 -10.18
C ARG A 27 11.39 -15.36 -11.11
N ASP A 28 11.41 -16.56 -11.67
CA ASP A 28 12.49 -16.99 -12.56
C ASP A 28 12.50 -16.19 -13.88
N GLU A 29 13.67 -16.07 -14.49
CA GLU A 29 13.83 -15.25 -15.70
C GLU A 29 13.05 -15.84 -16.88
N HIS A 30 12.89 -17.16 -16.95
CA HIS A 30 12.10 -17.80 -17.98
C HIS A 30 10.61 -17.45 -17.84
N TYR A 31 10.08 -17.44 -16.61
CA TYR A 31 8.73 -16.96 -16.30
C TYR A 31 8.54 -15.49 -16.66
N CYS A 32 9.47 -14.61 -16.28
CA CYS A 32 9.40 -13.19 -16.58
C CYS A 32 9.39 -12.94 -18.09
N LYS A 33 10.26 -13.62 -18.85
CA LYS A 33 10.29 -13.55 -20.31
C LYS A 33 9.01 -14.07 -20.95
N ARG A 34 8.44 -15.17 -20.44
CA ARG A 34 7.18 -15.72 -20.92
C ARG A 34 6.02 -14.74 -20.71
N VAL A 35 5.91 -14.14 -19.53
CA VAL A 35 4.87 -13.14 -19.21
C VAL A 35 5.01 -11.93 -20.13
N GLU A 36 6.22 -11.38 -20.25
CA GLU A 36 6.47 -10.21 -21.11
C GLU A 36 6.14 -10.52 -22.58
N SER A 37 6.59 -11.67 -23.10
CA SER A 37 6.35 -12.07 -24.49
C SER A 37 4.87 -12.30 -24.77
N TYR A 38 4.16 -12.96 -23.86
CA TYR A 38 2.73 -13.19 -23.97
C TYR A 38 1.95 -11.88 -24.00
N LEU A 39 2.23 -10.96 -23.07
CA LEU A 39 1.51 -9.69 -22.99
C LEU A 39 1.80 -8.78 -24.19
N LYS A 40 3.03 -8.78 -24.69
CA LYS A 40 3.40 -8.09 -25.94
C LYS A 40 2.66 -8.68 -27.14
N ALA A 41 2.64 -10.00 -27.28
CA ALA A 41 1.92 -10.68 -28.37
C ALA A 41 0.42 -10.36 -28.37
N ASN A 42 -0.17 -10.24 -27.17
CA ASN A 42 -1.60 -9.93 -27.00
C ASN A 42 -1.90 -8.42 -26.91
N LYS A 43 -0.92 -7.54 -27.13
CA LYS A 43 -1.08 -6.08 -27.05
C LYS A 43 -1.59 -5.58 -25.68
N MET A 44 -1.30 -6.33 -24.62
CA MET A 44 -1.63 -6.02 -23.23
C MET A 44 -0.44 -5.45 -22.44
N PHE A 45 0.72 -5.30 -23.08
CA PHE A 45 1.91 -4.68 -22.50
C PHE A 45 1.96 -3.20 -22.86
N VAL A 46 2.00 -2.34 -21.84
CA VAL A 46 1.95 -0.88 -21.99
C VAL A 46 3.35 -0.27 -21.86
N GLU A 47 3.66 0.63 -22.79
CA GLU A 47 4.86 1.47 -22.75
C GLU A 47 4.44 2.92 -22.46
N TYR A 48 4.44 3.26 -21.16
CA TYR A 48 4.15 4.62 -20.72
C TYR A 48 5.16 5.61 -21.33
N GLY A 49 4.67 6.63 -22.03
CA GLY A 49 5.49 7.62 -22.76
C GLY A 49 5.50 7.45 -24.27
N ASN A 50 5.00 6.32 -24.80
CA ASN A 50 4.82 6.16 -26.24
C ASN A 50 3.47 6.79 -26.67
N PRO A 51 3.45 7.79 -27.59
CA PRO A 51 2.24 8.49 -28.02
C PRO A 51 1.17 7.57 -28.62
N LYS A 52 1.57 6.40 -29.11
CA LYS A 52 0.69 5.36 -29.66
C LYS A 52 -0.24 4.75 -28.61
N TYR A 53 0.16 4.79 -27.34
CA TYR A 53 -0.63 4.33 -26.20
C TYR A 53 -1.26 5.54 -25.51
N LYS A 54 -2.01 6.35 -26.27
CA LYS A 54 -2.88 7.38 -25.69
C LYS A 54 -4.05 6.69 -24.99
N THR A 55 -3.81 6.26 -23.76
CA THR A 55 -4.86 5.68 -22.93
C THR A 55 -5.85 6.79 -22.59
N ALA A 56 -7.07 6.67 -23.09
CA ALA A 56 -8.16 7.57 -22.74
C ALA A 56 -8.61 7.25 -21.31
N TYR A 57 -7.87 7.74 -20.32
CA TYR A 57 -8.35 7.80 -18.94
C TYR A 57 -9.30 9.01 -18.85
N THR A 58 -10.52 8.81 -18.38
CA THR A 58 -11.28 9.89 -17.73
C THR A 58 -10.56 10.19 -16.42
N GLN A 59 -9.63 11.15 -16.45
CA GLN A 59 -8.76 11.46 -15.32
C GLN A 59 -9.54 12.23 -14.25
N ALA A 60 -9.55 11.72 -13.01
CA ALA A 60 -10.08 12.43 -11.84
C ALA A 60 -9.43 13.82 -11.63
N VAL A 61 -8.19 14.00 -12.10
CA VAL A 61 -7.44 15.27 -12.08
C VAL A 61 -7.98 16.28 -13.09
N GLU A 62 -8.37 15.85 -14.30
CA GLU A 62 -8.99 16.74 -15.29
C GLU A 62 -10.41 17.18 -14.86
N LEU A 63 -11.04 16.44 -13.94
CA LEU A 63 -12.32 16.77 -13.31
C LEU A 63 -12.17 17.61 -12.02
N GLY A 64 -10.95 18.01 -11.64
CA GLY A 64 -10.71 18.92 -10.52
C GLY A 64 -10.87 18.32 -9.11
N LEU A 65 -10.79 17.00 -8.96
CA LEU A 65 -10.91 16.35 -7.65
C LEU A 65 -9.60 16.50 -6.85
N CYS A 66 -9.67 17.22 -5.73
CA CYS A 66 -8.57 17.37 -4.76
C CYS A 66 -8.86 16.61 -3.47
N THR A 67 -7.83 15.99 -2.88
CA THR A 67 -7.92 15.39 -1.54
C THR A 67 -8.15 16.48 -0.50
N GLN A 68 -9.16 16.32 0.34
CA GLN A 68 -9.50 17.30 1.37
C GLN A 68 -8.41 17.39 2.45
N PRO A 69 -8.13 18.58 3.02
CA PRO A 69 -6.99 18.83 3.91
C PRO A 69 -6.92 17.94 5.17
N TYR A 70 -8.03 17.35 5.59
CA TYR A 70 -8.14 16.50 6.78
C TYR A 70 -7.89 15.01 6.51
N THR A 71 -7.51 14.62 5.28
CA THR A 71 -7.26 13.22 4.91
C THR A 71 -5.90 12.74 5.44
N LYS A 72 -5.91 11.79 6.37
CA LYS A 72 -4.67 11.17 6.92
C LYS A 72 -4.18 10.05 5.99
N THR A 73 -3.03 10.26 5.37
CA THR A 73 -2.35 9.26 4.52
C THR A 73 -1.63 8.24 5.41
N SER A 74 -2.12 6.98 5.43
CA SER A 74 -1.56 5.89 6.24
C SER A 74 -1.05 4.74 5.36
N LEU A 75 0.11 4.17 5.74
CA LEU A 75 0.77 3.05 5.07
C LEU A 75 0.91 1.89 6.07
N SER A 76 0.22 0.77 5.81
CA SER A 76 0.27 -0.44 6.66
C SER A 76 0.59 -1.66 5.79
N PRO A 77 1.85 -2.15 5.75
CA PRO A 77 2.22 -3.23 4.85
C PRO A 77 1.99 -4.62 5.48
N GLY A 78 1.22 -5.47 4.79
CA GLY A 78 0.77 -6.78 5.29
C GLY A 78 1.68 -7.99 5.06
N SER A 79 2.99 -7.82 4.83
CA SER A 79 3.89 -8.92 4.40
C SER A 79 5.11 -9.11 5.29
N ARG A 80 5.55 -10.36 5.51
CA ARG A 80 6.81 -10.70 6.20
C ARG A 80 8.07 -10.23 5.47
N VAL A 81 7.97 -9.92 4.17
CA VAL A 81 9.05 -9.29 3.40
C VAL A 81 9.46 -7.95 4.01
N VAL A 82 8.51 -7.27 4.67
CA VAL A 82 8.74 -5.99 5.37
C VAL A 82 9.79 -6.13 6.45
N THR A 83 9.59 -7.08 7.34
CA THR A 83 10.56 -7.37 8.40
C THR A 83 11.93 -7.67 7.83
N LYS A 84 11.99 -8.51 6.78
CA LYS A 84 13.26 -8.87 6.14
C LYS A 84 14.02 -7.67 5.60
N TYR A 85 13.35 -6.71 4.94
CA TYR A 85 14.07 -5.52 4.44
C TYR A 85 14.37 -4.51 5.57
N LEU A 86 13.59 -4.46 6.65
CA LEU A 86 13.88 -3.61 7.82
C LEU A 86 15.07 -4.15 8.62
N GLU A 87 15.21 -5.46 8.71
CA GLU A 87 16.39 -6.13 9.25
C GLU A 87 17.61 -5.89 8.34
N ALA A 88 17.47 -6.15 7.03
CA ALA A 88 18.56 -6.00 6.07
C ALA A 88 19.05 -4.54 5.94
N SER A 89 18.16 -3.56 6.11
CA SER A 89 18.52 -2.12 6.13
C SER A 89 19.06 -1.65 7.48
N GLY A 90 19.04 -2.50 8.52
CA GLY A 90 19.46 -2.13 9.87
C GLY A 90 18.51 -1.15 10.59
N LEU A 91 17.32 -0.89 10.04
CA LEU A 91 16.36 0.06 10.60
C LEU A 91 15.53 -0.53 11.74
N LEU A 92 15.35 -1.86 11.78
CA LEU A 92 14.48 -2.51 12.76
C LEU A 92 14.84 -2.18 14.23
N PRO A 93 16.11 -2.19 14.66
CA PRO A 93 16.46 -1.84 16.04
C PRO A 93 16.06 -0.41 16.44
N TYR A 94 16.17 0.54 15.51
CA TYR A 94 15.79 1.93 15.75
C TYR A 94 14.27 2.08 15.90
N LEU A 95 13.51 1.37 15.07
CA LEU A 95 12.05 1.33 15.15
C LEU A 95 11.59 0.71 16.48
N GLN A 96 12.20 -0.39 16.90
CA GLN A 96 11.91 -1.02 18.18
C GLN A 96 12.25 -0.12 19.37
N LYS A 97 13.36 0.62 19.32
CA LYS A 97 13.70 1.60 20.38
C LYS A 97 12.66 2.72 20.51
N LEU A 98 11.98 3.05 19.41
CA LEU A 98 10.87 4.00 19.39
C LEU A 98 9.52 3.37 19.77
N GLY A 99 9.49 2.08 20.13
CA GLY A 99 8.27 1.35 20.52
C GLY A 99 7.51 0.69 19.35
N PHE A 100 8.01 0.79 18.11
CA PHE A 100 7.42 0.13 16.94
C PHE A 100 7.87 -1.33 16.83
N HIS A 101 7.51 -2.12 17.85
CA HIS A 101 7.71 -3.57 17.82
C HIS A 101 6.80 -4.23 16.79
N ILE A 102 7.24 -5.38 16.25
CA ILE A 102 6.40 -6.19 15.36
C ILE A 102 5.30 -6.83 16.18
N ALA A 103 4.08 -6.31 16.08
CA ALA A 103 2.90 -6.79 16.79
C ALA A 103 2.28 -8.05 16.14
N GLY A 104 2.50 -8.26 14.84
CA GLY A 104 1.95 -9.40 14.10
C GLY A 104 1.92 -9.16 12.59
N TYR A 105 1.56 -10.19 11.82
CA TYR A 105 1.41 -10.11 10.37
C TYR A 105 -0.05 -10.35 9.98
N GLY A 106 -0.77 -9.28 9.66
CA GLY A 106 -2.20 -9.34 9.34
C GLY A 106 -2.85 -7.97 9.38
N CYS A 107 -4.18 -7.93 9.34
CA CYS A 107 -4.94 -6.67 9.27
C CYS A 107 -4.86 -5.82 10.56
N MET A 108 -4.86 -6.46 11.74
CA MET A 108 -4.65 -5.83 13.06
C MET A 108 -5.43 -4.50 13.23
N THR A 109 -4.74 -3.44 13.65
CA THR A 109 -5.31 -2.10 13.87
C THR A 109 -6.07 -1.55 12.66
N CYS A 110 -5.73 -1.93 11.42
CA CYS A 110 -6.41 -1.44 10.21
C CYS A 110 -7.90 -1.82 10.17
N ILE A 111 -8.29 -2.92 10.82
CA ILE A 111 -9.69 -3.37 10.90
C ILE A 111 -10.29 -3.15 12.30
N GLY A 112 -9.65 -2.35 13.14
CA GLY A 112 -10.10 -2.07 14.52
C GLY A 112 -9.59 -3.07 15.56
N ASN A 113 -8.80 -4.07 15.18
CA ASN A 113 -8.18 -5.00 16.15
C ASN A 113 -6.92 -4.37 16.76
N SER A 114 -7.09 -3.27 17.50
CA SER A 114 -5.99 -2.49 18.11
C SER A 114 -5.56 -3.00 19.48
N GLY A 115 -6.36 -3.87 20.11
CA GLY A 115 -6.19 -4.20 21.52
C GLY A 115 -6.60 -3.03 22.44
N PRO A 116 -6.58 -3.27 23.76
CA PRO A 116 -6.90 -2.25 24.75
C PRO A 116 -5.77 -1.21 24.87
N LEU A 117 -6.13 0.01 25.24
CA LEU A 117 -5.16 1.00 25.72
C LEU A 117 -4.73 0.63 27.15
N ASP A 118 -3.63 1.22 27.58
CA ASP A 118 -3.22 1.17 28.98
C ASP A 118 -4.37 1.65 29.89
N GLU A 119 -4.53 1.02 31.06
CA GLU A 119 -5.63 1.31 31.96
C GLU A 119 -5.61 2.76 32.45
N ASP A 120 -4.43 3.31 32.74
CA ASP A 120 -4.32 4.67 33.27
C ASP A 120 -4.69 5.70 32.20
N VAL A 121 -4.32 5.43 30.95
CA VAL A 121 -4.74 6.23 29.80
C VAL A 121 -6.25 6.14 29.59
N SER A 122 -6.82 4.94 29.69
CA SER A 122 -8.26 4.71 29.53
C SER A 122 -9.06 5.47 30.61
N LYS A 123 -8.64 5.35 31.88
CA LYS A 123 -9.24 6.08 33.02
C LYS A 123 -9.15 7.59 32.85
N ALA A 124 -8.01 8.10 32.40
CA ALA A 124 -7.83 9.53 32.15
C ALA A 124 -8.78 10.05 31.05
N ILE A 125 -8.98 9.28 29.97
CA ILE A 125 -9.92 9.62 28.90
C ILE A 125 -11.37 9.62 29.44
N GLU A 126 -11.77 8.59 30.17
CA GLU A 126 -13.11 8.48 30.76
C GLU A 126 -13.42 9.63 31.73
N GLN A 127 -12.45 9.99 32.58
CA GLN A 127 -12.58 11.10 33.51
C GLN A 127 -12.78 12.43 32.78
N VAL A 128 -12.09 12.67 31.67
CA VAL A 128 -12.29 13.88 30.85
C VAL A 128 -13.66 13.86 30.17
N LEU A 129 -14.09 12.72 29.61
CA LEU A 129 -15.40 12.60 28.96
C LEU A 129 -16.57 12.86 29.93
N SER A 130 -16.44 12.43 31.19
CA SER A 130 -17.44 12.69 32.23
C SER A 130 -17.61 14.16 32.63
N GLN A 131 -16.68 15.04 32.24
CA GLN A 131 -16.76 16.47 32.53
C GLN A 131 -17.38 17.28 31.38
N ILE A 132 -17.53 16.68 30.20
CA ILE A 132 -18.00 17.34 28.96
C ILE A 132 -19.42 16.87 28.60
N THR A 133 -19.92 15.81 29.25
CA THR A 133 -21.27 15.26 29.10
C THR A 133 -22.13 15.67 30.28
#